data_AF-A0A1Q4YSM6-F1
#
_entry.id   AF-A0A1Q4YSM6-F1
#
_cell.length_a   1.000
_cell.length_b   1.000
_cell.length_c   1.000
_cell.angle_alpha   90.00
_cell.angle_beta   90.00
_cell.angle_gamma   90.00
#
_symmetry.space_group_name_H-M   'P 1'
#
loop_
_entity.id
_entity.type
_entity.pdbx_description
1 polymer ?
#
loop_
_entity_poly.entity_id
_entity_poly.type
_entity_poly.pdbx_seq_one_letter_code
_entity_poly.pdbx_strand_id
1 'polypeptide(L)'
;MLPAAGPLSVVRALRILRALRLIAMVPSMRRVVSALVKSIPGLLSLSGLLVLMLYVGGVVAVNLFRAGGDPRFGDLGATLLTLFQITTGDGWSDVMRDLMATQPLAWIFFLVYLLVGTFTMLNLFIAVVCSAMESEAAPHPPSTPDDRLLEEIRALREEVRALRLEPVGDRG
;
A
#
# COMPACT_ATOMS: atom_id res chain seq x y z
N MET A 1 -26.03 31.72 13.51
CA MET A 1 -25.39 30.60 12.80
C MET A 1 -25.21 29.47 13.79
N LEU A 2 -25.95 28.37 13.62
CA LEU A 2 -26.20 27.40 14.70
C LEU A 2 -24.97 26.55 15.04
N PRO A 3 -24.55 26.51 16.32
CA PRO A 3 -23.57 25.58 16.84
C PRO A 3 -24.24 24.19 16.96
N ALA A 4 -23.84 23.25 16.12
CA ALA A 4 -24.32 21.87 16.15
C ALA A 4 -23.16 20.87 16.16
N ALA A 5 -22.13 21.13 16.96
CA ALA A 5 -21.12 20.14 17.33
C ALA A 5 -21.62 19.33 18.55
N GLY A 6 -22.74 18.62 18.38
CA GLY A 6 -23.21 17.65 19.37
C GLY A 6 -22.85 16.21 18.95
N PRO A 7 -22.79 15.23 19.88
CA PRO A 7 -22.50 13.81 19.57
C PRO A 7 -23.38 13.21 18.46
N LEU A 8 -24.60 13.74 18.31
CA LEU A 8 -25.57 13.36 17.28
C LEU A 8 -25.24 13.88 15.86
N SER A 9 -24.27 14.80 15.72
CA SER A 9 -23.74 15.24 14.41
C SER A 9 -22.83 14.17 13.80
N VAL A 10 -22.03 13.49 14.63
CA VAL A 10 -21.17 12.37 14.20
C VAL A 10 -22.02 11.23 13.64
N VAL A 11 -23.14 10.90 14.29
CA VAL A 11 -24.08 9.87 13.80
C VAL A 11 -24.72 10.25 12.46
N ARG A 12 -24.88 11.55 12.18
CA ARG A 12 -25.32 12.03 10.86
C ARG A 12 -24.21 11.94 9.83
N ALA A 13 -22.95 12.20 10.20
CA ALA A 13 -21.80 11.98 9.34
C ALA A 13 -21.60 10.49 8.99
N LEU A 14 -21.91 9.55 9.90
CA LEU A 14 -21.88 8.10 9.63
C LEU A 14 -22.79 7.67 8.46
N ARG A 15 -23.75 8.50 8.04
CA ARG A 15 -24.56 8.23 6.84
C ARG A 15 -23.71 8.23 5.57
N ILE A 16 -22.52 8.86 5.57
CA ILE A 16 -21.55 8.77 4.46
C ILE A 16 -21.10 7.32 4.21
N LEU A 17 -21.11 6.47 5.25
CA LEU A 17 -20.84 5.04 5.11
C LEU A 17 -21.89 4.32 4.24
N ARG A 18 -23.12 4.87 4.14
CA ARG A 18 -24.13 4.34 3.21
C ARG A 18 -23.74 4.59 1.75
N ALA A 19 -23.06 5.69 1.44
CA ALA A 19 -22.54 5.94 0.09
C ALA A 19 -21.39 4.97 -0.26
N LEU A 20 -20.53 4.65 0.70
CA LEU A 20 -19.53 3.58 0.56
C LEU A 20 -20.19 2.21 0.35
N ARG A 21 -21.35 1.95 0.97
CA ARG A 21 -22.12 0.73 0.75
C ARG A 21 -22.62 0.59 -0.69
N LEU A 22 -22.96 1.70 -1.36
CA LEU A 22 -23.35 1.72 -2.79
C LEU A 22 -22.20 1.27 -3.68
N ILE A 23 -20.97 1.75 -3.42
CA ILE A 23 -19.74 1.30 -4.09
C ILE A 23 -19.51 -0.20 -3.84
N ALA A 24 -19.74 -0.65 -2.62
CA ALA A 24 -19.62 -2.06 -2.25
C ALA A 24 -20.77 -2.95 -2.76
N MET A 25 -21.85 -2.42 -3.32
CA MET A 25 -22.91 -3.20 -3.98
C MET A 25 -22.56 -3.52 -5.43
N VAL A 26 -21.73 -2.72 -6.08
CA VAL A 26 -21.33 -2.92 -7.48
C VAL A 26 -20.24 -3.99 -7.57
N PRO A 27 -20.47 -5.14 -8.23
CA PRO A 27 -19.52 -6.25 -8.27
C PRO A 27 -18.15 -5.88 -8.85
N SER A 28 -18.08 -4.94 -9.81
CA SER A 28 -16.82 -4.47 -10.40
C SER A 28 -15.98 -3.66 -9.41
N MET A 29 -16.58 -2.74 -8.65
CA MET A 29 -15.86 -1.94 -7.65
C MET A 29 -15.42 -2.78 -6.46
N ARG A 30 -16.24 -3.76 -6.04
CA ARG A 30 -15.82 -4.76 -5.03
C ARG A 30 -14.56 -5.51 -5.45
N ARG A 31 -14.46 -5.88 -6.74
CA ARG A 31 -13.27 -6.57 -7.28
C ARG A 31 -12.02 -5.71 -7.13
N VAL A 32 -12.08 -4.43 -7.51
CA VAL A 32 -10.97 -3.47 -7.37
C VAL A 32 -10.59 -3.27 -5.91
N VAL A 33 -11.55 -2.99 -5.01
CA VAL A 33 -11.28 -2.81 -3.58
C VAL A 33 -10.71 -4.08 -2.96
N SER A 34 -11.23 -5.26 -3.32
CA SER A 34 -10.72 -6.53 -2.81
C SER A 34 -9.30 -6.84 -3.29
N ALA A 35 -8.93 -6.42 -4.51
CA ALA A 35 -7.57 -6.53 -5.01
C ALA A 35 -6.62 -5.63 -4.23
N LEU A 36 -6.99 -4.35 -4.02
CA LEU A 36 -6.22 -3.41 -3.20
C LEU A 36 -6.00 -3.93 -1.78
N VAL A 37 -7.07 -4.40 -1.12
CA VAL A 37 -6.99 -4.94 0.24
C VAL A 37 -6.13 -6.20 0.31
N LYS A 38 -6.14 -7.05 -0.72
CA LYS A 38 -5.28 -8.24 -0.79
C LYS A 38 -3.80 -7.92 -0.96
N SER A 39 -3.45 -6.74 -1.49
CA SER A 39 -2.06 -6.30 -1.60
C SER A 39 -1.51 -5.78 -0.26
N ILE A 40 -2.36 -5.24 0.63
CA ILE A 40 -1.92 -4.63 1.91
C ILE A 40 -1.03 -5.56 2.76
N PRO A 41 -1.35 -6.85 2.96
CA PRO A 41 -0.52 -7.75 3.77
C PRO A 41 0.93 -7.86 3.25
N GLY A 42 1.13 -7.84 1.93
CA GLY A 42 2.46 -7.86 1.32
C GLY A 42 3.28 -6.60 1.64
N LEU A 43 2.62 -5.46 1.87
CA LEU A 43 3.26 -4.18 2.18
C LEU A 43 3.42 -3.93 3.69
N LEU A 44 2.92 -4.81 4.55
CA LEU A 44 2.86 -4.58 6.00
C LEU A 44 4.26 -4.45 6.62
N SER A 45 5.24 -5.22 6.13
CA SER A 45 6.63 -5.18 6.64
C SER A 45 7.27 -3.81 6.41
N LEU A 46 7.13 -3.26 5.20
CA LEU A 46 7.71 -1.97 4.83
C LEU A 46 6.94 -0.80 5.43
N SER A 47 5.61 -0.92 5.50
CA SER A 47 4.77 0.02 6.24
C SER A 47 5.14 0.05 7.74
N GLY A 48 5.46 -1.11 8.32
CA GLY A 48 5.94 -1.21 9.69
C GLY A 48 7.29 -0.50 9.89
N LEU A 49 8.21 -0.64 8.93
CA LEU A 49 9.48 0.10 8.93
C LEU A 49 9.24 1.62 8.87
N LEU A 50 8.32 2.09 8.03
CA LEU A 50 7.94 3.50 7.94
C LEU A 50 7.37 4.03 9.26
N VAL A 51 6.47 3.27 9.90
CA VAL A 51 5.90 3.64 11.21
C VAL A 51 6.98 3.67 12.29
N LEU A 52 7.89 2.69 12.30
CA LEU A 52 9.01 2.66 13.24
C LEU A 52 9.95 3.86 13.03
N MET A 53 10.26 4.19 11.78
CA MET A 53 11.06 5.36 11.43
C MET A 53 10.39 6.66 11.91
N LEU A 54 9.09 6.81 11.68
CA LEU A 54 8.31 7.96 12.18
C LEU A 54 8.37 8.04 13.71
N TYR A 55 8.17 6.92 14.40
CA TYR A 55 8.20 6.86 15.86
C TYR A 55 9.56 7.25 16.43
N VAL A 56 10.64 6.60 15.96
CA VAL A 56 12.00 6.87 16.43
C VAL A 56 12.41 8.31 16.08
N GLY A 57 12.14 8.74 14.85
CA GLY A 57 12.38 10.12 14.41
C GLY A 57 11.61 11.13 15.27
N GLY A 58 10.36 10.84 15.62
CA GLY A 58 9.52 11.69 16.46
C GLY A 58 10.05 11.82 17.88
N VAL A 59 10.43 10.70 18.51
CA VAL A 59 11.04 10.73 19.85
C VAL A 59 12.35 11.52 19.83
N VAL A 60 13.21 11.31 18.84
CA VAL A 60 14.47 12.07 18.70
C VAL A 60 14.19 13.55 18.50
N ALA A 61 13.32 13.92 17.56
CA ALA A 61 12.98 15.31 17.26
C ALA A 61 12.38 16.05 18.46
N VAL A 62 11.49 15.41 19.23
CA VAL A 62 10.97 15.99 20.48
C VAL A 62 12.09 16.25 21.48
N ASN A 63 13.00 15.29 21.68
CA ASN A 63 14.10 15.45 22.63
C ASN A 63 15.10 16.54 22.21
N LEU A 64 15.33 16.69 20.90
CA LEU A 64 16.22 17.72 20.37
C LEU A 64 15.56 19.10 20.37
N PHE A 65 14.33 19.21 19.88
CA PHE A 65 13.78 20.49 19.43
C PHE A 65 12.71 21.10 20.31
N ARG A 66 12.16 20.37 21.29
CA ARG A 66 11.12 20.89 22.20
C ARG A 66 11.55 22.19 22.89
N ALA A 67 12.82 22.32 23.24
CA ALA A 67 13.36 23.50 23.91
C ALA A 67 13.32 24.78 23.04
N GLY A 68 13.23 24.63 21.70
CA GLY A 68 13.15 25.77 20.77
C GLY A 68 11.78 26.47 20.76
N GLY A 69 10.78 25.96 21.47
CA GLY A 69 9.46 26.60 21.60
C GLY A 69 8.56 26.49 20.37
N ASP A 70 8.98 25.76 19.33
CA ASP A 70 8.16 25.52 18.14
C ASP A 70 7.01 24.54 18.47
N PRO A 71 5.74 24.90 18.24
CA PRO A 71 4.59 24.04 18.53
C PRO A 71 4.63 22.69 17.80
N ARG A 72 5.27 22.62 16.62
CA ARG A 72 5.44 21.36 15.86
C ARG A 72 6.23 20.31 16.65
N PHE A 73 7.08 20.74 17.58
CA PHE A 73 7.96 19.88 18.39
C PHE A 73 7.62 19.86 19.88
N GLY A 74 6.44 20.38 20.26
CA GLY A 74 6.01 20.46 21.67
C GLY A 74 5.68 19.09 22.28
N ASP A 75 4.91 18.28 21.58
CA ASP A 75 4.52 16.93 21.99
C ASP A 75 4.71 15.91 20.87
N LEU A 76 4.69 14.63 21.24
CA LEU A 76 4.96 13.54 20.31
C LEU A 76 3.93 13.49 19.17
N GLY A 77 2.65 13.78 19.42
CA GLY A 77 1.62 13.73 18.39
C GLY A 77 1.82 14.82 17.33
N ALA A 78 2.05 16.07 17.76
CA ALA A 78 2.36 17.17 16.85
C ALA A 78 3.65 16.90 16.04
N THR A 79 4.67 16.33 16.69
CA THR A 79 5.92 15.98 16.01
C THR A 79 5.74 14.86 15.00
N LEU A 80 5.01 13.80 15.35
CA LEU A 80 4.74 12.69 14.43
C LEU A 80 3.97 13.17 13.19
N LEU A 81 3.00 14.08 13.36
CA LEU A 81 2.27 14.66 12.23
C LEU A 81 3.19 15.51 11.33
N THR A 82 4.05 16.33 11.95
CA THR A 82 5.04 17.14 11.23
C THR A 82 6.01 16.26 10.45
N LEU A 83 6.56 15.22 11.09
CA LEU A 83 7.49 14.30 10.45
C LEU A 83 6.83 13.45 9.36
N PHE A 84 5.55 13.09 9.52
CA PHE A 84 4.76 12.44 8.48
C PHE A 84 4.63 13.32 7.23
N GLN A 85 4.29 14.60 7.40
CA GLN A 85 4.24 15.58 6.30
C GLN A 85 5.61 15.71 5.60
N ILE A 86 6.69 15.75 6.37
CA ILE A 86 8.05 15.83 5.83
C ILE A 86 8.43 14.57 5.05
N THR A 87 8.00 13.38 5.51
CA THR A 87 8.23 12.13 4.78
C THR A 87 7.52 12.08 3.44
N THR A 88 6.41 12.80 3.27
CA THR A 88 5.76 12.97 1.95
C THR A 88 6.46 14.01 1.06
N GLY A 89 7.51 14.67 1.56
CA GLY A 89 8.27 15.70 0.84
C GLY A 89 7.61 17.09 0.89
N ASP A 90 6.56 17.26 1.70
CA ASP A 90 5.82 18.52 1.76
C ASP A 90 6.35 19.45 2.85
N GLY A 91 6.47 20.74 2.55
CA GLY A 91 6.79 21.80 3.52
C GLY A 91 8.10 21.68 4.31
N TRP A 92 8.94 20.66 4.06
CA TRP A 92 10.10 20.33 4.90
C TRP A 92 11.12 21.47 4.99
N SER A 93 11.30 22.22 3.90
CA SER A 93 12.31 23.28 3.85
C SER A 93 11.91 24.49 4.67
N ASP A 94 10.60 24.78 4.76
CA ASP A 94 10.06 25.85 5.62
C ASP A 94 10.20 25.45 7.08
N VAL A 95 9.76 24.23 7.44
CA VAL A 95 9.90 23.70 8.81
C VAL A 95 11.37 23.73 9.27
N MET A 96 12.29 23.31 8.42
CA MET A 96 13.72 23.35 8.74
C MET A 96 14.23 24.79 8.92
N ARG A 97 13.88 25.72 8.02
CA ARG A 97 14.32 27.12 8.09
C ARG A 97 13.81 27.81 9.34
N ASP A 98 12.53 27.64 9.66
CA ASP A 98 11.93 28.18 10.88
C ASP A 98 12.65 27.67 12.12
N LEU A 99 12.93 26.36 12.17
CA LEU A 99 13.60 25.74 13.31
C LEU A 99 15.06 26.20 13.44
N MET A 100 15.76 26.42 12.33
CA MET A 100 17.13 26.92 12.33
C MET A 100 17.28 28.33 12.90
N ALA A 101 16.20 29.14 12.92
CA ALA A 101 16.23 30.47 13.54
C ALA A 101 16.52 30.39 15.06
N THR A 102 16.12 29.29 15.70
CA THR A 102 16.38 29.04 17.14
C THR A 102 17.43 27.96 17.37
N GLN A 103 17.55 27.01 16.44
CA GLN A 103 18.40 25.83 16.56
C GLN A 103 19.22 25.61 15.28
N PRO A 104 20.36 26.29 15.12
CA PRO A 104 21.13 26.31 13.87
C PRO A 104 21.61 24.94 13.37
N LEU A 105 21.72 23.93 14.24
CA LEU A 105 22.14 22.57 13.88
C LEU A 105 20.97 21.66 13.45
N ALA A 106 19.73 22.18 13.43
CA ALA A 106 18.54 21.40 13.05
C ALA A 106 18.63 20.79 11.64
N TRP A 107 19.33 21.44 10.70
CA TRP A 107 19.49 20.94 9.34
C TRP A 107 20.11 19.54 9.27
N ILE A 108 20.98 19.17 10.23
CA ILE A 108 21.63 17.86 10.26
C ILE A 108 20.57 16.77 10.46
N PHE A 109 19.66 16.98 11.42
CA PHE A 109 18.55 16.06 11.65
C PHE A 109 17.66 15.93 10.42
N PHE A 110 17.25 17.06 9.82
CA PHE A 110 16.37 17.02 8.65
C PHE A 110 17.03 16.35 7.45
N LEU A 111 18.33 16.59 7.22
CA LEU A 111 19.09 15.95 6.14
C LEU A 111 19.10 14.43 6.31
N VAL A 112 19.46 13.94 7.51
CA VAL A 112 19.50 12.50 7.81
C VAL A 112 18.10 11.89 7.74
N TYR A 113 17.10 12.57 8.33
CA TYR A 113 15.72 12.11 8.33
C TYR A 113 15.14 12.03 6.91
N LEU A 114 15.39 13.03 6.06
CA LEU A 114 14.96 13.04 4.66
C LEU A 114 15.66 11.97 3.84
N LEU A 115 16.95 11.73 4.06
CA LEU A 115 17.68 10.67 3.37
C LEU A 115 17.08 9.30 3.69
N VAL A 116 16.93 8.99 4.98
CA VAL A 116 16.35 7.71 5.45
C VAL A 116 14.89 7.60 5.02
N GLY A 117 14.12 8.69 5.12
CA GLY A 117 12.72 8.75 4.74
C GLY A 117 12.49 8.55 3.26
N THR A 118 13.28 9.21 2.42
CA THR A 118 13.19 9.05 0.95
C THR A 118 13.56 7.63 0.54
N PHE A 119 14.61 7.05 1.14
CA PHE A 119 14.96 5.65 0.90
C PHE A 119 13.86 4.69 1.33
N THR A 120 13.26 4.91 2.51
CA THR A 120 12.15 4.08 3.01
C THR A 120 10.90 4.21 2.12
N MET A 121 10.56 5.43 1.68
CA MET A 121 9.46 5.66 0.74
C MET A 121 9.73 5.02 -0.63
N LEU A 122 10.95 5.10 -1.14
CA LEU A 122 11.34 4.45 -2.38
C LEU A 122 11.20 2.92 -2.27
N ASN A 123 11.64 2.33 -1.16
CA ASN A 123 11.48 0.90 -0.92
C ASN A 123 10.00 0.49 -0.84
N LEU A 124 9.15 1.32 -0.22
CA LEU A 124 7.71 1.10 -0.19
C LEU A 124 7.10 1.17 -1.60
N PHE A 125 7.51 2.15 -2.41
CA PHE A 125 7.06 2.28 -3.79
C PHE A 125 7.47 1.08 -4.65
N ILE A 126 8.73 0.65 -4.55
CA ILE A 126 9.22 -0.55 -5.25
C ILE A 126 8.38 -1.77 -4.87
N ALA A 127 8.08 -1.95 -3.58
CA ALA A 127 7.26 -3.08 -3.15
C ALA A 127 5.82 -3.04 -3.64
N VAL A 128 5.21 -1.85 -3.72
CA VAL A 128 3.89 -1.68 -4.34
C VAL A 128 3.93 -2.11 -5.80
N VAL A 129 4.94 -1.66 -6.55
CA VAL A 129 5.12 -1.99 -7.97
C VAL A 129 5.38 -3.48 -8.16
N CYS A 130 6.29 -4.08 -7.37
CA CYS A 130 6.55 -5.52 -7.42
C CYS A 130 5.30 -6.34 -7.10
N SER A 131 4.54 -5.96 -6.07
CA SER A 131 3.29 -6.63 -5.71
C SER A 131 2.25 -6.54 -6.83
N ALA A 132 2.18 -5.41 -7.54
CA ALA A 132 1.30 -5.26 -8.70
C ALA A 132 1.72 -6.17 -9.86
N MET A 133 3.02 -6.26 -10.15
CA MET A 133 3.57 -7.13 -11.20
C MET A 133 3.34 -8.62 -10.90
N GLU A 134 3.53 -9.04 -9.65
CA GLU A 134 3.28 -10.43 -9.23
C GLU A 134 1.81 -10.84 -9.41
N SER A 135 0.87 -9.91 -9.25
CA SER A 135 -0.56 -10.17 -9.46
C SER A 135 -0.92 -10.45 -10.93
N GLU A 136 -0.14 -9.95 -11.89
CA GLU A 136 -0.34 -10.20 -13.32
C GLU A 136 0.44 -11.42 -13.81
N ALA A 137 1.60 -11.69 -13.21
CA ALA A 137 2.47 -12.81 -13.55
C ALA A 137 2.08 -14.16 -12.91
N ALA A 138 1.14 -14.16 -11.94
CA ALA A 138 0.65 -15.38 -11.33
C ALA A 138 0.12 -16.34 -12.42
N PRO A 139 0.71 -17.54 -12.58
CA PRO A 139 0.21 -18.53 -13.52
C PRO A 139 -1.26 -18.79 -13.20
N HIS A 140 -2.08 -19.02 -14.23
CA HIS A 140 -3.42 -19.55 -14.00
C HIS A 140 -3.31 -20.69 -12.99
N PRO A 141 -4.15 -20.72 -11.94
CA PRO A 141 -4.14 -21.82 -10.98
C PRO A 141 -4.14 -23.13 -11.78
N PRO A 142 -3.37 -24.15 -11.35
CA PRO A 142 -3.29 -25.40 -12.08
C PRO A 142 -4.71 -25.81 -12.45
N SER A 143 -4.91 -26.10 -13.74
CA SER A 143 -6.11 -26.72 -14.28
C SER A 143 -6.68 -27.64 -13.20
N THR A 144 -7.94 -27.41 -12.82
CA THR A 144 -8.60 -28.27 -11.85
C THR A 144 -8.44 -29.73 -12.30
N PRO A 145 -8.49 -30.73 -11.42
CA PRO A 145 -8.35 -32.13 -11.84
C PRO A 145 -9.21 -32.48 -13.07
N ASP A 146 -10.41 -31.89 -13.17
CA ASP A 146 -11.30 -31.99 -14.33
C ASP A 146 -10.71 -31.35 -15.60
N ASP A 147 -10.07 -30.18 -15.50
CA ASP A 147 -9.43 -29.53 -16.65
C ASP A 147 -8.24 -30.35 -17.20
N ARG A 148 -7.46 -31.01 -16.32
CA ARG A 148 -6.37 -31.92 -16.76
C ARG A 148 -6.91 -33.17 -17.44
N LEU A 149 -7.97 -33.76 -16.87
CA LEU A 149 -8.64 -34.90 -17.48
C LEU A 149 -9.24 -34.53 -18.84
N LEU A 150 -9.80 -33.33 -18.99
CA LEU A 150 -10.30 -32.83 -20.27
C LEU A 150 -9.18 -32.63 -21.29
N GLU A 151 -8.00 -32.17 -20.88
CA GLU A 151 -6.81 -32.09 -21.73
C GLU A 151 -6.33 -33.48 -22.17
N GLU A 152 -6.22 -34.44 -21.24
CA GLU A 152 -5.85 -35.83 -21.55
C GLU A 152 -6.86 -36.50 -22.49
N ILE A 153 -8.17 -36.34 -22.23
CA ILE A 153 -9.24 -36.88 -23.10
C ILE A 153 -9.15 -36.27 -24.50
N ARG A 154 -8.86 -34.97 -24.62
CA ARG A 154 -8.69 -34.31 -25.92
C ARG A 154 -7.48 -34.87 -26.67
N ALA A 155 -6.34 -35.01 -26.00
CA ALA A 155 -5.13 -35.59 -26.58
C ALA A 155 -5.35 -37.04 -27.05
N LEU A 156 -5.92 -37.90 -26.19
CA LEU A 156 -6.27 -39.28 -26.52
C LEU A 156 -7.24 -39.37 -27.71
N ARG A 157 -8.22 -38.46 -27.77
CA ARG A 157 -9.19 -38.43 -28.88
C ARG A 157 -8.54 -38.05 -30.20
N GLU A 158 -7.53 -37.18 -30.19
CA GLU A 158 -6.75 -36.83 -31.37
C GLU A 158 -5.87 -38.00 -31.84
N GLU A 159 -5.20 -38.69 -30.91
CA GLU A 159 -4.42 -39.90 -31.23
C GLU A 159 -5.29 -41.02 -31.83
N VAL A 160 -6.44 -41.32 -31.21
CA VAL A 160 -7.38 -42.33 -31.73
C VAL A 160 -7.92 -41.92 -33.11
N ARG A 161 -8.12 -40.62 -33.34
CA ARG A 161 -8.55 -40.10 -34.65
C ARG A 161 -7.45 -40.25 -35.70
N ALA A 162 -6.19 -40.02 -35.33
CA ALA A 162 -5.05 -40.22 -36.21
C ALA A 162 -4.88 -41.69 -36.59
N LEU A 163 -4.97 -42.60 -35.62
CA LEU A 163 -4.88 -44.06 -35.85
C LEU A 163 -6.06 -44.61 -36.66
N ARG A 164 -7.25 -44.00 -36.55
CA ARG A 164 -8.40 -44.36 -37.40
C ARG A 164 -8.28 -43.89 -38.85
N LEU A 165 -7.40 -42.92 -39.12
CA LEU A 165 -7.14 -42.40 -40.46
C LEU A 165 -5.94 -43.09 -41.13
N GLU A 166 -5.18 -43.93 -40.43
CA GLU A 166 -4.28 -44.89 -41.07
C GLU A 166 -5.14 -45.97 -41.76
N PRO A 167 -5.15 -46.03 -43.10
CA PRO A 167 -5.90 -47.06 -43.79
C PRO A 167 -5.27 -48.40 -43.43
N VAL A 168 -6.10 -49.31 -42.90
CA VAL A 168 -5.79 -50.75 -42.81
C VAL A 168 -5.64 -51.26 -44.24
N GLY A 169 -4.45 -51.09 -44.81
CA GLY A 169 -4.16 -51.37 -46.20
C GLY A 169 -2.67 -51.28 -46.41
N ASP A 170 -1.96 -52.35 -46.04
CA ASP A 170 -1.26 -53.20 -47.02
C ASP A 170 -0.28 -54.11 -46.26
N ARG A 171 -0.73 -55.33 -45.96
CA ARG A 171 0.14 -56.46 -45.63
C ARG A 171 -0.40 -57.67 -46.38
N GLY A 172 -0.35 -57.58 -47.70
CA GLY A 172 -0.36 -58.72 -48.61
C GLY A 172 1.06 -59.17 -48.90
#